data_AF-A0A1G9YBB1-F1
#
_entry.id   AF-A0A1G9YBB1-F1
#
_cell.length_a   1.000
_cell.length_b   1.000
_cell.length_c   1.000
_cell.angle_alpha   90.00
_cell.angle_beta   90.00
_cell.angle_gamma   90.00
#
_symmetry.space_group_name_H-M   'P 1'
#
loop_
_entity.id
_entity.type
_entity.pdbx_description
1 polymer ?
#
loop_
_entity_poly.entity_id
_entity_poly.type
_entity_poly.pdbx_seq_one_letter_code
_entity_poly.pdbx_strand_id
1 'polypeptide(L)'
;MKFKSQYKQNQLIENITVNHLVVGVDIAQETHVARAVNFRGIALGNPLEFSNDEVGFLAFDRWIRDLLASYKLNKMMVGMEPTGHY
;
A
#
# COMPACT_ATOMS: atom_id res chain seq x y z
N MET A 1 22.03 -23.40 -2.57
CA MET A 1 21.12 -23.07 -3.70
C MET A 1 20.56 -21.64 -3.53
N LYS A 2 21.30 -20.61 -3.95
CA LYS A 2 20.82 -19.20 -3.88
C LYS A 2 19.91 -18.80 -5.05
N PHE A 3 20.00 -19.51 -6.18
CA PHE A 3 19.22 -19.21 -7.38
C PHE A 3 17.72 -19.50 -7.24
N LYS A 4 17.32 -20.51 -6.45
CA LYS A 4 15.89 -20.84 -6.25
C LYS A 4 15.14 -19.77 -5.43
N SER A 5 15.78 -19.16 -4.43
CA SER A 5 15.13 -18.14 -3.58
C SER A 5 14.95 -16.83 -4.33
N GLN A 6 15.95 -16.39 -5.11
CA GLN A 6 15.85 -15.21 -5.97
C GLN A 6 14.75 -15.38 -7.02
N TYR A 7 14.68 -16.55 -7.66
CA TYR A 7 13.65 -16.85 -8.65
C TYR A 7 12.23 -16.77 -8.06
N LYS A 8 12.04 -17.33 -6.86
CA LYS A 8 10.76 -17.23 -6.14
C LYS A 8 10.39 -15.78 -5.79
N GLN A 9 11.35 -14.97 -5.37
CA GLN A 9 11.11 -13.55 -5.12
C GLN A 9 10.74 -12.79 -6.40
N ASN A 10 11.46 -13.03 -7.50
CA ASN A 10 11.15 -12.41 -8.78
C ASN A 10 9.74 -12.78 -9.26
N GLN A 11 9.32 -14.04 -9.11
CA GLN A 11 7.94 -14.46 -9.41
C GLN A 11 6.89 -13.70 -8.58
N LEU A 12 7.18 -13.40 -7.31
CA LEU A 12 6.27 -12.60 -6.48
C LEU A 12 6.18 -11.16 -6.98
N ILE A 13 7.30 -10.56 -7.37
CA ILE A 13 7.35 -9.20 -7.94
C ILE A 13 6.64 -9.15 -9.30
N GLU A 14 6.81 -10.17 -10.14
CA GLU A 14 6.17 -10.28 -11.46
C GLU A 14 4.63 -10.38 -11.38
N ASN A 15 4.07 -10.79 -10.23
CA ASN A 15 2.63 -10.77 -10.00
C ASN A 15 2.06 -9.36 -9.81
N ILE A 16 2.93 -8.35 -9.58
CA ILE A 16 2.54 -6.94 -9.52
C ILE A 16 2.37 -6.43 -10.95
N THR A 17 1.12 -6.18 -11.32
CA THR A 17 0.73 -5.77 -12.67
C THR A 17 0.29 -4.32 -12.74
N VAL A 18 0.06 -3.83 -13.97
CA VAL A 18 -0.43 -2.48 -14.27
C VAL A 18 -1.76 -2.11 -13.58
N ASN A 19 -2.52 -3.10 -13.09
CA ASN A 19 -3.80 -2.91 -12.44
C ASN A 19 -3.71 -2.79 -10.90
N HIS A 20 -2.49 -2.76 -10.35
CA HIS A 20 -2.26 -2.65 -8.90
C HIS A 20 -2.13 -1.20 -8.43
N LEU A 21 -2.83 -0.92 -7.35
CA LEU A 21 -2.53 0.17 -6.42
C LEU A 21 -1.55 -0.35 -5.36
N VAL A 22 -0.42 0.31 -5.15
CA VAL A 22 0.52 -0.01 -4.08
C VAL A 22 0.45 1.08 -3.03
N VAL A 23 0.17 0.71 -1.79
CA VAL A 23 0.03 1.64 -0.67
C VAL A 23 1.13 1.36 0.34
N GLY A 24 1.93 2.37 0.65
CA GLY A 24 2.86 2.35 1.78
C GLY A 24 2.24 3.10 2.95
N VAL A 25 2.24 2.49 4.13
CA VAL A 25 1.75 3.09 5.37
C VAL A 25 2.89 3.15 6.38
N ASP A 26 3.15 4.35 6.86
CA ASP A 26 3.98 4.62 8.02
C ASP A 26 3.09 4.51 9.28
N ILE A 27 3.36 3.50 10.12
CA ILE A 27 2.56 3.17 11.30
C ILE A 27 3.23 3.73 12.56
N ALA A 28 2.58 4.72 13.19
CA ALA A 28 2.89 5.22 14.53
C ALA A 28 1.78 4.92 15.55
N GLN A 29 2.00 5.26 16.83
CA GLN A 29 1.09 4.92 17.93
C GLN A 29 -0.32 5.51 17.79
N GLU A 30 -0.44 6.77 17.37
CA GLU A 30 -1.71 7.52 17.37
C GLU A 30 -2.22 7.82 15.95
N THR A 31 -1.32 8.21 15.04
CA THR A 31 -1.67 8.61 13.66
C THR A 31 -0.75 7.92 12.66
N HIS A 32 -1.35 7.34 11.63
CA HIS A 32 -0.67 6.70 10.52
C HIS A 32 -0.67 7.61 9.28
N VAL A 33 0.34 7.46 8.42
CA VAL A 33 0.43 8.19 7.15
C VAL A 33 0.49 7.19 6.00
N ALA A 34 -0.49 7.23 5.10
CA ALA A 34 -0.54 6.41 3.89
C ALA A 34 -0.18 7.21 2.63
N ARG A 35 0.55 6.57 1.72
CA ARG A 35 0.81 7.06 0.35
C ARG A 35 0.52 5.97 -0.66
N ALA A 36 -0.07 6.37 -1.79
CA ALA A 36 -0.39 5.47 -2.89
C ALA A 36 0.47 5.74 -4.11
N VAL A 37 0.91 4.67 -4.76
CA VAL A 37 1.62 4.70 -6.03
C VAL A 37 1.07 3.62 -6.97
N ASN A 38 1.27 3.78 -8.28
CA ASN A 38 1.04 2.69 -9.24
C ASN A 38 2.18 1.65 -9.18
N PHE A 39 2.06 0.59 -9.97
CA PHE A 39 3.08 -0.48 -10.06
C PHE A 39 4.49 0.00 -10.46
N ARG A 40 4.65 1.23 -10.98
CA ARG A 40 5.94 1.85 -11.33
C ARG A 40 6.48 2.79 -10.25
N GLY A 41 5.78 2.94 -9.12
CA GLY A 41 6.16 3.88 -8.06
C GLY A 41 5.74 5.33 -8.32
N ILE A 42 4.87 5.60 -9.30
CA ILE A 42 4.36 6.96 -9.55
C ILE A 42 3.21 7.24 -8.57
N ALA A 43 3.29 8.35 -7.85
CA ALA A 43 2.27 8.78 -6.88
C ALA A 43 0.88 8.92 -7.50
N LEU A 44 -0.13 8.45 -6.75
CA LEU A 44 -1.55 8.52 -7.09
C LEU A 44 -2.31 9.20 -5.96
N GLY A 45 -2.94 10.33 -6.24
CA GLY A 45 -3.66 11.12 -5.25
C GLY A 45 -2.76 11.78 -4.18
N ASN A 46 -3.41 12.35 -3.16
CA ASN A 46 -2.74 12.93 -2.01
C ASN A 46 -2.54 11.89 -0.91
N PRO A 47 -1.50 12.05 -0.06
CA PRO A 47 -1.36 11.24 1.15
C PRO A 47 -2.59 11.32 2.06
N LEU A 48 -2.81 10.28 2.85
CA LEU A 48 -3.84 10.24 3.89
C LEU A 48 -3.20 10.13 5.26
N GLU A 49 -3.62 10.97 6.19
CA GLU A 49 -3.40 10.80 7.62
C GLU A 49 -4.65 10.20 8.26
N PHE A 50 -4.50 9.18 9.10
CA PHE A 50 -5.62 8.53 9.78
C PHE A 50 -5.25 8.03 11.17
N SER A 51 -6.20 8.00 12.09
CA SER A 51 -6.00 7.58 13.48
C SER A 51 -5.85 6.07 13.62
N ASN A 52 -5.17 5.64 14.69
CA ASN A 52 -5.06 4.24 15.10
C ASN A 52 -6.32 3.75 15.84
N ASP A 53 -7.48 3.95 15.22
CA ASP A 53 -8.78 3.50 15.70
C ASP A 53 -9.69 3.09 14.53
N GLU A 54 -10.86 2.54 14.85
CA GLU A 54 -11.81 2.05 13.83
C GLU A 54 -12.19 3.14 12.82
N VAL A 55 -12.37 4.38 13.28
CA VAL A 55 -12.74 5.51 12.42
C VAL A 55 -11.63 5.81 11.41
N GLY A 56 -10.37 5.80 11.85
CA GLY A 56 -9.21 5.99 10.99
C GLY A 56 -9.09 4.89 9.94
N PHE A 57 -9.25 3.62 10.33
CA PHE A 57 -9.20 2.50 9.38
C PHE A 57 -10.38 2.49 8.38
N LEU A 58 -11.57 2.96 8.78
CA LEU A 58 -12.69 3.18 7.85
C LEU A 58 -12.38 4.29 6.84
N ALA A 59 -11.73 5.37 7.28
CA ALA A 59 -11.26 6.43 6.38
C ALA A 59 -10.20 5.91 5.39
N PHE A 60 -9.30 5.05 5.86
CA PHE A 60 -8.28 4.40 5.04
C PHE A 60 -8.88 3.47 3.96
N ASP A 61 -9.85 2.61 4.31
CA ASP A 61 -10.55 1.76 3.35
C ASP A 61 -11.28 2.59 2.28
N ARG A 62 -12.00 3.64 2.70
CA ARG A 62 -12.68 4.54 1.77
C ARG A 62 -11.70 5.21 0.81
N TRP A 63 -10.59 5.74 1.33
CA TRP A 63 -9.56 6.38 0.51
C TRP A 63 -8.94 5.41 -0.51
N ILE A 64 -8.67 4.15 -0.13
CA ILE A 64 -8.22 3.12 -1.07
C ILE A 64 -9.25 2.87 -2.18
N ARG A 65 -10.53 2.73 -1.82
CA ARG A 65 -11.61 2.49 -2.80
C ARG A 65 -11.76 3.65 -3.78
N ASP A 66 -11.68 4.87 -3.30
CA ASP A 66 -11.76 6.08 -4.12
C ASP A 66 -10.59 6.13 -5.12
N LEU A 67 -9.38 5.75 -4.71
CA LEU A 67 -8.22 5.65 -5.61
C LEU A 67 -8.38 4.52 -6.63
N LEU A 68 -8.81 3.33 -6.22
CA LEU A 68 -9.06 2.22 -7.14
C LEU A 68 -10.07 2.61 -8.23
N ALA A 69 -11.18 3.25 -7.83
CA ALA A 69 -12.19 3.73 -8.77
C ALA A 69 -11.66 4.83 -9.70
N SER A 70 -10.98 5.85 -9.15
CA SER A 70 -10.48 7.00 -9.90
C SER A 70 -9.46 6.61 -10.96
N TYR A 71 -8.58 5.67 -10.64
CA TYR A 71 -7.51 5.21 -11.53
C TYR A 71 -7.85 3.91 -12.29
N LYS A 72 -9.09 3.41 -12.16
CA LYS A 72 -9.57 2.17 -12.81
C LYS A 72 -8.71 0.93 -12.51
N LEU A 73 -8.23 0.86 -11.28
CA LEU A 73 -7.43 -0.25 -10.75
C LEU A 73 -8.35 -1.24 -10.04
N ASN A 74 -7.96 -2.51 -9.98
CA ASN A 74 -8.79 -3.58 -9.39
C ASN A 74 -8.03 -4.53 -8.46
N LYS A 75 -6.75 -4.26 -8.21
CA LYS A 75 -5.93 -4.97 -7.23
C LYS A 75 -5.24 -3.95 -6.33
N MET A 76 -5.03 -4.31 -5.08
CA MET A 76 -4.23 -3.51 -4.15
C MET A 76 -3.18 -4.35 -3.43
N MET A 77 -2.09 -3.71 -3.05
CA MET A 77 -1.13 -4.19 -2.07
C MET A 77 -0.89 -3.09 -1.05
N VAL A 78 -0.85 -3.45 0.23
CA VAL A 78 -0.57 -2.53 1.32
C VAL A 78 0.66 -3.04 2.07
N GLY A 79 1.71 -2.22 2.13
CA GLY A 79 2.85 -2.42 2.99
C GLY A 79 2.73 -1.51 4.21
N MET A 80 2.81 -2.09 5.40
CA MET A 80 2.77 -1.37 6.67
C MET A 80 4.16 -1.45 7.33
N GLU A 81 4.83 -0.31 7.45
CA GLU A 81 6.14 -0.20 8.09
C GLU A 81 5.95 0.42 9.49
N PRO A 82 6.18 -0.34 10.58
CA PRO A 82 6.13 0.21 11.93
C PRO A 82 7.39 1.03 12.23
N THR A 83 7.22 2.28 12.65
CA THR A 83 8.35 3.17 13.01
C THR A 83 8.66 3.13 14.50
N GLY A 84 9.12 2.00 15.03
CA GLY A 84 9.55 1.92 16.42
C GLY A 84 9.34 0.57 17.09
N HIS A 85 9.84 0.42 18.31
CA HIS A 85 9.47 -0.68 19.19
C HIS A 85 8.16 -0.30 19.88
N TYR A 86 7.04 -0.57 19.22
CA TYR A 86 5.70 -0.45 19.78
C TYR A 86 5.15 -1.84 20.08
#